data_AF-A0A074JFP8-F1
#
_entry.id   AF-A0A074JFP8-F1
#
_cell.length_a   1.000
_cell.length_b   1.000
_cell.length_c   1.000
_cell.angle_alpha   90.00
_cell.angle_beta   90.00
_cell.angle_gamma   90.00
#
_symmetry.space_group_name_H-M   'P 1'
#
loop_
_entity.id
_entity.type
_entity.pdbx_description
1 polymer ?
#
loop_
_entity_poly.entity_id
_entity_poly.type
_entity_poly.pdbx_seq_one_letter_code
_entity_poly.pdbx_strand_id
1 'polypeptide(L)'
;MKIKALVLLAALIPTGVAAQQNFSCNWGDRGACLGYGDTVCSSSGKCVDANAACFNTYQCNYEGFTCKSNVTECVDNYNRVLADHNDLVAKYNDLLDKSRVVATALKTVTTERDDLSENLDDIRSCLEQAETLDDAQSCRWR
;
A
#
# COMPACT_ATOMS: atom_id res chain seq x y z
N MET A 1 -21.94 74.79 -33.15
CA MET A 1 -22.49 74.93 -31.78
C MET A 1 -22.67 73.51 -31.23
N LYS A 2 -21.65 72.93 -30.59
CA LYS A 2 -21.38 72.87 -29.13
C LYS A 2 -22.59 72.47 -28.28
N ILE A 3 -22.39 71.41 -27.48
CA ILE A 3 -23.07 70.90 -26.26
C ILE A 3 -23.41 69.41 -26.46
N LYS A 4 -23.05 68.45 -25.62
CA LYS A 4 -22.20 68.34 -24.43
C LYS A 4 -21.82 66.85 -24.32
N ALA A 5 -20.59 66.58 -23.89
CA ALA A 5 -20.11 65.24 -23.55
C ALA A 5 -20.91 64.64 -22.39
N LEU A 6 -21.26 63.37 -22.49
CA LEU A 6 -21.75 62.57 -21.36
C LEU A 6 -20.95 61.27 -21.34
N VAL A 7 -19.99 61.24 -20.41
CA VAL A 7 -19.10 60.13 -20.10
C VAL A 7 -19.91 59.07 -19.36
N LEU A 8 -20.02 57.87 -19.95
CA LEU A 8 -20.55 56.68 -19.29
C LEU A 8 -19.39 55.70 -19.08
N LEU A 9 -18.69 55.86 -17.95
CA LEU A 9 -17.79 54.84 -17.41
C LEU A 9 -18.65 53.87 -16.58
N ALA A 10 -19.11 52.79 -17.21
CA ALA A 10 -19.67 51.65 -16.49
C ALA A 10 -18.52 50.70 -16.13
N ALA A 11 -18.20 50.64 -14.84
CA ALA A 11 -17.21 49.75 -14.27
C ALA A 11 -17.56 48.28 -14.55
N LEU A 12 -16.66 47.58 -15.25
CA LEU A 12 -16.61 46.12 -15.27
C LEU A 12 -16.17 45.64 -13.89
N ILE A 13 -17.14 45.38 -13.00
CA ILE A 13 -16.91 44.61 -11.79
C ILE A 13 -17.01 43.13 -12.20
N PRO A 14 -15.93 42.35 -12.15
CA PRO A 14 -16.05 40.90 -12.26
C PRO A 14 -16.81 40.43 -11.01
N THR A 15 -18.05 39.99 -11.18
CA THR A 15 -18.78 39.27 -10.15
C THR A 15 -18.08 37.93 -9.94
N GLY A 16 -17.08 37.94 -9.06
CA GLY A 16 -16.49 36.73 -8.52
C GLY A 16 -17.59 35.89 -7.91
N VAL A 17 -17.76 34.69 -8.47
CA VAL A 17 -18.60 33.63 -7.90
C VAL A 17 -17.99 33.27 -6.55
N ALA A 18 -18.54 33.86 -5.48
CA ALA A 18 -18.26 33.39 -4.14
C ALA A 18 -18.76 31.95 -4.05
N ALA A 19 -17.84 31.02 -3.80
CA ALA A 19 -18.16 29.64 -3.45
C ALA A 19 -19.00 29.65 -2.17
N GLN A 20 -20.32 29.62 -2.32
CA GLN A 20 -21.26 29.64 -1.21
C GLN A 20 -21.27 28.26 -0.57
N GLN A 21 -20.57 28.12 0.56
CA GLN A 21 -20.50 26.93 1.43
C GLN A 21 -21.81 26.67 2.20
N ASN A 22 -22.91 27.31 1.85
CA ASN A 22 -24.20 27.14 2.51
C ASN A 22 -25.30 26.95 1.45
N PHE A 23 -25.72 25.69 1.27
CA PHE A 23 -26.96 25.36 0.57
C PHE A 23 -28.13 25.54 1.55
N SER A 24 -28.66 26.76 1.65
CA SER A 24 -29.94 27.00 2.32
C SER A 24 -31.00 27.25 1.26
N CYS A 25 -31.95 26.32 1.12
CA CYS A 25 -33.09 26.52 0.24
C CYS A 25 -34.26 27.16 1.00
N ASN A 26 -35.15 27.84 0.27
CA ASN A 26 -36.31 28.49 0.87
C ASN A 26 -37.37 27.45 1.28
N TRP A 27 -38.27 27.83 2.17
CA TRP A 27 -39.33 26.95 2.65
C TRP A 27 -40.29 26.61 1.51
N GLY A 28 -40.17 25.41 0.95
CA GLY A 28 -40.96 24.93 -0.19
C GLY A 28 -40.16 24.17 -1.25
N ASP A 29 -38.83 24.33 -1.25
CA ASP A 29 -37.96 23.73 -2.26
C ASP A 29 -37.59 22.27 -1.92
N ARG A 30 -37.43 21.40 -2.93
CA ARG A 30 -36.97 20.02 -2.75
C ARG A 30 -35.83 19.66 -3.72
N GLY A 31 -34.66 19.33 -3.16
CA GLY A 31 -33.44 18.99 -3.90
C GLY A 31 -32.76 20.23 -4.51
N ALA A 32 -31.48 20.46 -4.20
CA ALA A 32 -30.62 21.53 -4.75
C ALA A 32 -31.32 22.89 -5.04
N CYS A 33 -32.25 23.32 -4.18
CA CYS A 33 -33.04 24.56 -4.27
C CYS A 33 -33.91 24.69 -5.53
N LEU A 34 -34.64 23.64 -5.88
CA LEU A 34 -35.65 23.67 -6.94
C LEU A 34 -37.04 24.03 -6.38
N GLY A 35 -37.71 25.00 -7.02
CA GLY A 35 -39.06 25.46 -6.70
C GLY A 35 -40.16 24.67 -7.43
N TYR A 36 -41.42 25.06 -7.21
CA TYR A 36 -42.57 24.39 -7.84
C TYR A 36 -42.60 24.63 -9.36
N GLY A 37 -42.41 23.57 -10.15
CA GLY A 37 -42.37 23.61 -11.61
C GLY A 37 -40.97 23.54 -12.21
N ASP A 38 -39.92 23.57 -11.37
CA ASP A 38 -38.54 23.39 -11.83
C ASP A 38 -38.27 21.91 -12.10
N THR A 39 -37.80 21.61 -13.31
CA THR A 39 -37.30 20.28 -13.68
C THR A 39 -35.79 20.23 -13.51
N VAL A 40 -35.28 19.17 -12.87
CA VAL A 40 -33.85 18.97 -12.59
C VAL A 40 -32.98 18.96 -13.87
N CYS A 41 -33.58 18.87 -15.06
CA CYS A 41 -32.86 18.86 -16.33
C CYS A 41 -33.62 19.59 -17.44
N SER A 42 -32.94 20.51 -18.13
CA SER A 42 -33.21 20.71 -19.55
C SER A 42 -32.79 19.44 -20.31
N SER A 43 -33.16 19.28 -21.59
CA SER A 43 -32.62 18.20 -22.44
C SER A 43 -31.08 18.19 -22.54
N SER A 44 -30.42 19.24 -22.01
CA SER A 44 -28.97 19.41 -21.94
C SER A 44 -28.41 19.45 -20.50
N GLY A 45 -29.26 19.25 -19.48
CA GLY A 45 -28.88 19.31 -18.06
C GLY A 45 -28.36 17.97 -17.53
N LYS A 46 -27.38 18.01 -16.62
CA LYS A 46 -26.90 16.82 -15.89
C LYS A 46 -27.60 16.75 -14.53
N CYS A 47 -28.65 15.93 -14.42
CA CYS A 47 -29.35 15.66 -13.17
C CYS A 47 -28.51 14.75 -12.27
N VAL A 48 -28.55 14.98 -10.96
CA VAL A 48 -28.19 13.96 -9.98
C VAL A 48 -29.29 12.90 -9.91
N ASP A 49 -28.89 11.63 -9.84
CA ASP A 49 -29.81 10.49 -9.76
C ASP A 49 -30.69 10.57 -8.49
N ALA A 50 -31.93 10.07 -8.57
CA ALA A 50 -32.84 10.06 -7.41
C ALA A 50 -32.31 9.24 -6.22
N ASN A 51 -31.39 8.31 -6.46
CA ASN A 51 -30.70 7.52 -5.45
C ASN A 51 -29.36 8.13 -5.02
N ALA A 52 -29.08 9.39 -5.37
CA ALA A 52 -27.86 10.07 -4.92
C ALA A 52 -27.83 10.13 -3.39
N ALA A 53 -26.77 9.58 -2.80
CA ALA A 53 -26.54 9.66 -1.36
C ALA A 53 -25.91 11.01 -1.00
N CYS A 54 -26.44 11.67 0.03
CA CYS A 54 -25.78 12.81 0.65
C CYS A 54 -24.60 12.30 1.49
N PHE A 55 -23.40 12.85 1.27
CA PHE A 55 -22.25 12.60 2.13
C PHE A 55 -22.40 13.33 3.46
N ASN A 56 -21.76 12.82 4.51
CA ASN A 56 -21.64 13.54 5.79
C ASN A 56 -20.86 14.85 5.62
N THR A 57 -21.03 15.80 6.54
CA THR A 57 -20.27 17.06 6.55
C THR A 57 -18.76 16.77 6.65
N TYR A 58 -17.94 17.51 5.90
CA TYR A 58 -16.47 17.38 5.86
C TYR A 58 -15.93 16.02 5.35
N GLN A 59 -16.72 15.25 4.59
CA GLN A 59 -16.22 14.02 3.94
C GLN A 59 -15.18 14.29 2.84
N CYS A 60 -15.04 15.55 2.40
CA CYS A 60 -14.08 15.95 1.39
C CYS A 60 -13.21 17.10 1.89
N ASN A 61 -11.94 17.08 1.50
CA ASN A 61 -11.03 18.22 1.62
C ASN A 61 -11.22 19.17 0.41
N TYR A 62 -10.35 20.17 0.27
CA TYR A 62 -10.40 21.17 -0.82
C TYR A 62 -10.22 20.59 -2.24
N GLU A 63 -9.89 19.30 -2.38
CA GLU A 63 -9.59 18.65 -3.67
C GLU A 63 -10.85 18.09 -4.36
N GLY A 64 -12.00 18.03 -3.66
CA GLY A 64 -13.30 17.70 -4.25
C GLY A 64 -13.51 16.21 -4.57
N PHE A 65 -14.48 15.92 -5.45
CA PHE A 65 -14.79 14.56 -5.94
C PHE A 65 -14.15 14.31 -7.30
N THR A 66 -13.63 13.11 -7.53
CA THR A 66 -13.22 12.63 -8.86
C THR A 66 -14.12 11.50 -9.32
N CYS A 67 -14.41 11.44 -10.63
CA CYS A 67 -15.15 10.31 -11.19
C CYS A 67 -14.32 9.03 -11.01
N LYS A 68 -14.98 7.90 -10.72
CA LYS A 68 -14.30 6.59 -10.63
C LYS A 68 -13.43 6.29 -11.87
N SER A 69 -13.90 6.69 -13.05
CA SER A 69 -13.16 6.57 -14.32
C SER A 69 -11.80 7.25 -14.30
N ASN A 70 -11.65 8.35 -13.55
CA ASN A 70 -10.41 9.12 -13.48
C ASN A 70 -9.34 8.45 -12.62
N VAL A 71 -9.72 7.48 -11.78
CA VAL A 71 -8.80 6.80 -10.84
C VAL A 71 -8.76 5.29 -11.04
N THR A 72 -9.50 4.76 -12.02
CA THR A 72 -9.58 3.30 -12.25
C THR A 72 -8.20 2.71 -12.51
N GLU A 73 -7.42 3.32 -13.41
CA GLU A 73 -6.05 2.89 -13.70
C GLU A 73 -5.14 2.98 -12.46
N CYS A 74 -5.28 4.04 -11.65
CA CYS A 74 -4.51 4.20 -10.42
C CYS A 74 -4.80 3.07 -9.42
N VAL A 75 -6.08 2.73 -9.24
CA VAL A 75 -6.51 1.63 -8.37
C VAL A 75 -6.00 0.28 -8.90
N ASP A 76 -6.09 0.04 -10.20
CA ASP A 76 -5.60 -1.20 -10.82
C ASP A 76 -4.08 -1.36 -10.66
N ASN A 77 -3.33 -0.27 -10.89
CA ASN A 77 -1.89 -0.23 -10.67
C ASN A 77 -1.53 -0.46 -9.20
N TYR A 78 -2.24 0.21 -8.27
CA TYR A 78 -2.04 0.00 -6.84
C TYR A 78 -2.27 -1.45 -6.44
N ASN A 79 -3.38 -2.06 -6.90
CA ASN A 79 -3.70 -3.45 -6.59
C ASN A 79 -2.65 -4.41 -7.13
N ARG A 80 -2.10 -4.15 -8.33
CA ARG A 80 -1.00 -4.93 -8.89
C ARG A 80 0.26 -4.82 -8.03
N VAL A 81 0.67 -3.60 -7.68
CA VAL A 81 1.85 -3.37 -6.83
C VAL A 81 1.67 -4.03 -5.47
N LEU A 82 0.47 -3.97 -4.89
CA LEU A 82 0.15 -4.63 -3.63
C LEU A 82 0.27 -6.17 -3.74
N ALA A 83 -0.22 -6.75 -4.84
CA ALA A 83 -0.08 -8.18 -5.09
C ALA A 83 1.39 -8.59 -5.26
N ASP A 84 2.15 -7.86 -6.08
CA ASP A 84 3.58 -8.10 -6.30
C ASP A 84 4.39 -7.97 -5.00
N HIS A 85 4.07 -6.98 -4.16
CA HIS A 85 4.67 -6.81 -2.85
C HIS A 85 4.40 -8.01 -1.93
N ASN A 86 3.16 -8.48 -1.86
CA ASN A 86 2.79 -9.61 -1.00
C ASN A 86 3.46 -10.92 -1.45
N ASP A 87 3.57 -11.14 -2.76
CA ASP A 87 4.31 -12.27 -3.34
C ASP A 87 5.81 -12.21 -2.98
N LEU A 88 6.41 -11.02 -3.07
CA LEU A 88 7.81 -10.82 -2.68
C LEU A 88 8.04 -11.10 -1.18
N VAL A 89 7.15 -10.62 -0.31
CA VAL A 89 7.22 -10.91 1.13
C VAL A 89 7.11 -12.41 1.41
N ALA A 90 6.20 -13.11 0.71
CA ALA A 90 6.06 -14.56 0.87
C ALA A 90 7.34 -15.31 0.45
N LYS A 91 7.93 -14.95 -0.70
CA LYS A 91 9.21 -15.52 -1.17
C LYS A 91 10.37 -15.23 -0.23
N TYR A 92 10.43 -14.02 0.33
CA TYR A 92 11.45 -13.66 1.32
C TYR A 92 11.34 -14.52 2.58
N ASN A 93 10.13 -14.72 3.10
CA ASN A 93 9.91 -15.54 4.29
C ASN A 93 10.27 -17.01 4.05
N ASP A 94 9.89 -17.57 2.89
CA ASP A 94 10.29 -18.93 2.50
C ASP A 94 11.82 -19.07 2.39
N LEU A 95 12.50 -18.08 1.80
CA LEU A 95 13.96 -18.08 1.71
C LEU A 95 14.62 -17.96 3.10
N LEU A 96 14.06 -17.15 4.00
CA LEU A 96 14.54 -17.01 5.36
C LEU A 96 14.44 -18.34 6.13
N ASP A 97 13.34 -19.07 5.98
CA ASP A 97 13.16 -20.36 6.64
C ASP A 97 14.11 -21.42 6.07
N LYS A 98 14.29 -21.47 4.75
CA LYS A 98 15.31 -22.32 4.12
C LYS A 98 16.71 -22.01 4.61
N SER A 99 17.05 -20.73 4.73
CA SER A 99 18.36 -20.29 5.26
C SER A 99 18.59 -20.79 6.69
N ARG A 100 17.56 -20.71 7.56
CA ARG A 100 17.62 -21.25 8.93
C ARG A 100 17.85 -22.76 8.94
N VAL A 101 17.13 -23.51 8.11
CA VAL A 101 17.30 -24.97 7.99
C VAL A 101 18.74 -25.32 7.59
N VAL A 102 19.28 -24.63 6.59
CA VAL A 102 20.67 -24.84 6.14
C VAL A 102 21.67 -24.49 7.25
N ALA A 103 21.45 -23.39 7.98
CA ALA A 103 22.31 -23.01 9.10
C ALA A 103 22.33 -24.06 10.22
N THR A 104 21.17 -24.63 10.55
CA THR A 104 21.07 -25.73 11.53
C THR A 104 21.79 -26.98 11.02
N ALA A 105 21.55 -27.38 9.77
CA ALA A 105 22.19 -28.55 9.19
C ALA A 105 23.72 -28.41 9.15
N LEU A 106 24.22 -27.22 8.77
CA LEU A 106 25.65 -26.92 8.77
C LEU A 106 26.24 -27.05 10.17
N LYS A 107 25.54 -26.56 11.20
CA LYS A 107 25.99 -26.69 12.60
C LYS A 107 26.10 -28.17 13.00
N THR A 108 25.09 -28.98 12.69
CA THR A 108 25.10 -30.42 13.00
C THR A 108 26.28 -31.13 12.33
N VAL A 109 26.45 -30.94 11.01
CA VAL A 109 27.55 -31.57 10.27
C VAL A 109 28.92 -31.08 10.77
N THR A 110 29.01 -29.81 11.19
CA THR A 110 30.25 -29.27 11.76
C THR A 110 30.60 -29.95 13.07
N THR A 111 29.62 -30.14 13.97
CA THR A 111 29.81 -30.85 15.24
C THR A 111 30.20 -32.31 15.00
N GLU A 112 29.48 -33.04 14.13
CA GLU A 112 29.83 -34.43 13.80
C GLU A 112 31.24 -34.57 13.22
N ARG A 113 31.68 -33.59 12.42
CA ARG A 113 33.03 -33.54 11.88
C ARG A 113 34.07 -33.29 12.97
N ASP A 114 33.80 -32.39 13.91
CA ASP A 114 34.70 -32.12 15.03
C ASP A 114 34.83 -33.35 15.94
N ASP A 115 33.71 -34.00 16.28
CA ASP A 115 33.70 -35.23 17.09
C ASP A 115 34.47 -36.36 16.40
N LEU A 116 34.29 -36.53 15.08
CA LEU A 116 35.04 -37.54 14.33
C LEU A 116 36.54 -37.21 14.28
N SER A 117 36.90 -35.93 14.16
CA SER A 117 38.30 -35.49 14.18
C SER A 117 38.96 -35.82 15.51
N GLU A 118 38.31 -35.53 16.63
CA GLU A 118 38.80 -35.85 17.98
C GLU A 118 38.99 -37.36 18.15
N ASN A 119 38.01 -38.16 17.71
CA ASN A 119 38.10 -39.61 17.77
C ASN A 119 39.25 -40.20 16.94
N LEU A 120 39.53 -39.62 15.77
CA LEU A 120 40.67 -40.00 14.96
C LEU A 120 42.00 -39.63 15.63
N ASP A 121 42.08 -38.46 16.24
CA ASP A 121 43.26 -38.02 16.99
C ASP A 121 43.50 -38.89 18.23
N ASP A 122 42.45 -39.29 18.94
CA ASP A 122 42.52 -40.21 20.09
C ASP A 122 43.06 -41.59 19.69
N ILE A 123 42.49 -42.20 18.63
CA ILE A 123 42.97 -43.49 18.12
C ILE A 123 44.42 -43.36 17.63
N ARG A 124 44.75 -42.29 16.91
CA ARG A 124 46.10 -42.05 16.41
C ARG A 124 47.09 -41.95 17.57
N SER A 125 46.80 -41.14 18.58
CA SER A 125 47.66 -40.95 19.76
C SER A 125 47.86 -42.26 20.52
N CYS A 126 46.81 -43.08 20.65
CA CYS A 126 46.89 -44.40 21.25
C CYS A 126 47.81 -45.34 20.46
N LEU A 127 47.66 -45.39 19.13
CA LEU A 127 48.49 -46.21 18.24
C LEU A 127 49.95 -45.76 18.23
N GLU A 128 50.22 -44.45 18.32
CA GLU A 128 51.59 -43.91 18.44
C GLU A 128 52.29 -44.34 19.74
N GLN A 129 51.52 -44.65 20.80
CA GLN A 129 52.04 -45.08 22.10
C GLN A 129 52.06 -46.60 22.30
N ALA A 130 51.41 -47.38 21.43
CA ALA A 130 51.33 -48.83 21.56
C ALA A 130 52.70 -49.48 21.31
N GLU A 131 53.16 -50.32 22.24
CA GLU A 131 54.44 -51.03 22.14
C GLU A 131 54.29 -52.45 21.57
N THR A 132 53.08 -53.02 21.65
CA THR A 132 52.77 -54.36 21.16
C THR A 132 51.51 -54.39 20.28
N LEU A 133 51.33 -55.48 19.53
CA LEU A 133 50.12 -55.71 18.73
C LEU A 133 48.87 -55.76 19.60
N ASP A 134 48.97 -56.31 20.81
CA ASP A 134 47.86 -56.40 21.76
C ASP A 134 47.44 -55.00 22.25
N ASP A 135 48.43 -54.15 22.57
CA ASP A 135 48.18 -52.75 22.95
C ASP A 135 47.47 -51.98 21.83
N ALA A 136 47.96 -52.12 20.58
CA ALA A 136 47.35 -51.46 19.42
C ALA A 136 45.92 -51.95 19.14
N GLN A 137 45.65 -53.25 19.34
CA GLN A 137 44.30 -53.82 19.22
C GLN A 137 43.35 -53.35 20.32
N SER A 138 43.89 -52.90 21.45
CA SER A 138 43.11 -52.37 22.56
C SER A 138 42.68 -50.91 22.36
N CYS A 139 43.30 -50.17 21.42
CA CYS A 139 42.99 -48.77 21.12
C CYS A 139 41.56 -48.60 20.60
N ARG A 140 40.83 -47.66 21.18
CA ARG A 140 39.44 -47.34 20.80
C ARG A 140 39.23 -45.83 20.96
N TRP A 141 38.39 -45.27 20.10
CA TRP A 141 37.76 -43.97 20.31
C TRP A 141 36.96 -43.91 21.62
N ARG A 142 36.78 -42.70 22.15
CA ARG A 142 36.11 -42.43 23.42
C ARG A 142 34.61 -42.16 23.24
#